data_AF-A0A529SJ30-F1
#
_entry.id   AF-A0A529SJ30-F1
#
_cell.length_a   1.000
_cell.length_b   1.000
_cell.length_c   1.000
_cell.angle_alpha   90.00
_cell.angle_beta   90.00
_cell.angle_gamma   90.00
#
_symmetry.space_group_name_H-M   'P 1'
#
loop_
_entity.id
_entity.type
_entity.pdbx_description
1 polymer ?
#
loop_
_entity_poly.entity_id
_entity_poly.type
_entity_poly.pdbx_seq_one_letter_code
_entity_poly.pdbx_strand_id
1 'polypeptide(L)'
;LRIDVLKRFGVYSTESNGHLSEYLPWYRKRPDEITRWIDMSDWIHGETGGYLRYSTETRNWFETEYPQFLEAASKPIDPAKRSNEHASHILEALETNRVYRGHFNVRNNG
;
A
#
# COMPACT_ATOMS: atom_id res chain seq x y z
N LEU A 1 -11.70 7.27 -8.75
CA LEU A 1 -11.80 5.93 -9.38
C LEU A 1 -12.69 4.96 -8.62
N ARG A 2 -12.45 4.66 -7.33
CA ARG A 2 -13.27 3.70 -6.55
C ARG A 2 -14.79 3.95 -6.58
N ILE A 3 -15.22 5.22 -6.58
CA ILE A 3 -16.66 5.57 -6.71
C ILE A 3 -17.24 5.19 -8.07
N ASP A 4 -16.46 5.28 -9.15
CA ASP A 4 -16.90 4.86 -10.48
C ASP A 4 -17.04 3.33 -10.54
N VAL A 5 -16.10 2.59 -9.94
CA VAL A 5 -16.20 1.13 -9.76
C VAL A 5 -17.45 0.75 -8.97
N LEU A 6 -17.71 1.42 -7.82
CA LEU A 6 -18.91 1.19 -7.02
C LEU A 6 -20.20 1.42 -7.82
N LYS A 7 -20.28 2.52 -8.59
CA LYS A 7 -21.45 2.83 -9.43
C LYS A 7 -21.69 1.79 -10.52
N ARG A 8 -20.63 1.20 -11.09
CA ARG A 8 -20.73 0.24 -12.21
C ARG A 8 -21.01 -1.18 -11.75
N PHE A 9 -20.41 -1.60 -10.64
CA PHE A 9 -20.43 -3.00 -10.21
C PHE A 9 -21.24 -3.23 -8.92
N GLY A 10 -21.69 -2.17 -8.25
CA GLY A 10 -22.42 -2.27 -6.98
C GLY A 10 -21.56 -2.68 -5.78
N VAL A 11 -20.24 -2.82 -5.96
CA VAL A 11 -19.28 -3.19 -4.92
C VAL A 11 -18.14 -2.19 -4.82
N TYR A 12 -17.75 -1.86 -3.59
CA TYR A 12 -16.67 -0.91 -3.35
C TYR A 12 -15.32 -1.62 -3.35
N SER A 13 -14.39 -1.16 -4.18
CA SER A 13 -13.01 -1.64 -4.13
C SER A 13 -12.27 -1.00 -2.96
N THR A 14 -11.61 -1.84 -2.15
CA THR A 14 -10.79 -1.40 -1.01
C THR A 14 -9.38 -0.98 -1.42
N GLU A 15 -8.97 -1.28 -2.66
CA GLU A 15 -7.65 -0.91 -3.19
C GLU A 15 -7.55 0.60 -3.51
N SER A 16 -6.37 1.17 -3.33
CA SER A 16 -6.02 2.54 -3.72
C SER A 16 -6.37 2.85 -5.18
N ASN A 17 -6.70 4.12 -5.47
CA ASN A 17 -7.05 4.54 -6.84
C ASN A 17 -5.89 4.30 -7.82
N GLY A 18 -4.65 4.59 -7.40
CA GLY A 18 -3.47 4.43 -8.22
C GLY A 18 -3.29 2.98 -8.65
N HIS A 19 -3.22 2.05 -7.71
CA HIS A 19 -3.02 0.63 -8.01
C HIS A 19 -4.21 0.02 -8.75
N LEU A 20 -5.45 0.31 -8.33
CA LEU A 20 -6.66 -0.22 -8.98
C LEU A 20 -6.78 0.21 -10.45
N SER A 21 -6.31 1.42 -10.79
CA SER A 21 -6.34 1.91 -12.18
C SER A 21 -5.49 1.09 -13.16
N GLU A 22 -4.53 0.30 -12.69
CA GLU A 22 -3.62 -0.51 -13.50
C GLU A 22 -4.27 -1.81 -13.97
N TYR A 23 -5.07 -2.42 -13.10
CA TYR A 23 -5.71 -3.70 -13.37
C TYR A 23 -6.92 -3.59 -14.30
N LEU A 24 -7.49 -2.39 -14.42
CA LEU A 24 -8.74 -2.19 -15.15
C LEU A 24 -8.48 -1.49 -16.49
N PRO A 25 -8.99 -2.04 -17.61
CA PRO A 25 -8.63 -1.59 -18.95
C PRO A 25 -9.25 -0.24 -19.35
N TRP A 26 -9.97 0.46 -18.47
CA TRP A 26 -10.68 1.69 -18.81
C TRP A 26 -9.94 2.97 -18.43
N TYR A 27 -9.17 2.94 -17.33
CA TYR A 27 -8.70 4.15 -16.65
C TYR A 27 -7.33 4.65 -17.14
N ARG A 28 -6.50 3.76 -17.71
CA ARG A 28 -5.15 4.10 -18.20
C ARG A 28 -4.95 3.96 -19.71
N LYS A 29 -6.01 3.74 -20.49
CA LYS A 29 -5.88 3.48 -21.94
C LYS A 29 -5.90 4.73 -22.82
N ARG A 30 -6.52 5.81 -22.37
CA ARG A 30 -6.73 7.05 -23.16
C ARG A 30 -5.94 8.20 -22.53
N PRO A 31 -4.81 8.63 -23.11
CA PRO A 31 -3.92 9.62 -22.50
C PRO A 31 -4.61 10.93 -22.11
N ASP A 32 -5.58 11.38 -22.90
CA ASP A 32 -6.39 12.57 -22.70
C ASP A 32 -7.39 12.45 -21.53
N GLU A 33 -7.65 11.24 -21.05
CA GLU A 33 -8.54 11.00 -19.90
C GLU A 33 -7.81 10.64 -18.61
N ILE A 34 -6.51 10.32 -18.65
CA ILE A 34 -5.77 9.79 -17.50
C ILE A 34 -5.89 10.73 -16.29
N THR A 35 -5.74 12.03 -16.51
CA THR A 35 -5.79 13.08 -15.45
C THR A 35 -7.14 13.18 -14.74
N ARG A 36 -8.21 12.55 -15.26
CA ARG A 36 -9.51 12.47 -14.58
C ARG A 36 -9.53 11.39 -13.50
N TRP A 37 -8.60 10.44 -13.56
CA TRP A 37 -8.60 9.21 -12.76
C TRP A 37 -7.43 9.11 -11.81
N ILE A 38 -6.32 9.78 -12.13
CA ILE A 38 -5.09 9.83 -11.33
C ILE A 38 -4.99 11.15 -10.58
N ASP A 39 -4.25 11.14 -9.47
CA ASP A 39 -3.87 12.33 -8.74
C ASP A 39 -2.33 12.38 -8.68
N MET A 40 -1.77 13.57 -8.82
CA MET A 40 -0.32 13.80 -8.90
C MET A 40 0.27 14.32 -7.58
N SER A 41 -0.55 14.38 -6.51
CA SER A 41 -0.08 14.83 -5.19
C SER A 41 0.87 13.84 -4.50
N ASP A 42 0.83 12.57 -4.89
CA ASP A 42 1.69 11.49 -4.37
C ASP A 42 2.00 10.48 -5.49
N TRP A 43 3.19 9.90 -5.47
CA TRP A 43 3.65 8.91 -6.46
C TRP A 43 2.72 7.70 -6.53
N ILE A 44 2.08 7.33 -5.42
CA ILE A 44 1.20 6.16 -5.32
C ILE A 44 -0.21 6.41 -5.86
N HIS A 45 -0.55 7.66 -6.20
CA HIS A 45 -1.90 8.06 -6.62
C HIS A 45 -2.18 7.86 -8.12
N GLY A 46 -1.30 7.15 -8.83
CA GLY A 46 -1.51 6.73 -10.22
C GLY A 46 -0.62 7.44 -11.23
N GLU A 47 0.42 8.13 -10.76
CA GLU A 47 1.49 8.62 -11.62
C GLU A 47 2.07 7.48 -12.46
N THR A 48 2.19 7.70 -13.77
CA THR A 48 2.82 6.72 -14.66
C THR A 48 4.30 6.61 -14.35
N GLY A 49 4.73 5.42 -13.93
CA GLY A 49 6.11 5.20 -13.48
C GLY A 49 6.43 5.79 -12.11
N GLY A 50 5.41 6.24 -11.34
CA GLY A 50 5.61 6.90 -10.05
C GLY A 50 6.44 6.07 -9.07
N TYR A 51 6.15 4.76 -8.95
CA TYR A 51 6.94 3.87 -8.09
C TYR A 51 8.41 3.74 -8.53
N LEU A 52 8.66 3.65 -9.85
CA LEU A 52 10.02 3.57 -10.40
C LEU A 52 10.79 4.86 -10.11
N ARG A 53 10.16 6.02 -10.36
CA ARG A 53 10.74 7.34 -10.09
C ARG A 53 11.06 7.47 -8.60
N TYR A 54 10.08 7.25 -7.73
CA TYR A 54 10.24 7.33 -6.28
C TYR A 54 11.37 6.43 -5.80
N SER A 55 11.38 5.15 -6.21
CA SER A 55 12.44 4.21 -5.84
C SER A 55 13.81 4.63 -6.35
N THR A 56 13.89 5.28 -7.51
CA THR A 56 15.16 5.77 -8.08
C THR A 56 15.67 6.99 -7.32
N GLU A 57 14.78 7.92 -6.99
CA GLU A 57 15.09 9.13 -6.22
C GLU A 57 15.50 8.79 -4.79
N THR A 58 14.84 7.80 -4.15
CA THR A 58 15.11 7.41 -2.77
C THR A 58 16.08 6.25 -2.64
N ARG A 59 16.69 5.74 -3.73
CA ARG A 59 17.51 4.50 -3.69
C ARG A 59 18.65 4.53 -2.67
N ASN A 60 19.21 5.72 -2.41
CA ASN A 60 20.31 5.94 -1.47
C ASN A 60 19.81 6.43 -0.10
N TRP A 61 18.51 6.27 0.22
CA TRP A 61 17.91 6.74 1.48
C TRP A 61 18.71 6.29 2.71
N PHE A 62 19.36 5.12 2.65
CA PHE A 62 20.17 4.62 3.75
C PHE A 62 21.35 5.56 4.09
N GLU A 63 21.97 6.21 3.11
CA GLU A 63 23.08 7.15 3.36
C GLU A 63 22.61 8.41 4.09
N THR A 64 21.37 8.85 3.83
CA THR A 64 20.84 10.14 4.30
C THR A 64 19.94 10.02 5.53
N GLU A 65 19.16 8.94 5.65
CA GLU A 65 18.12 8.77 6.66
C GLU A 65 18.49 7.76 7.75
N TYR A 66 19.43 6.83 7.49
CA TYR A 66 19.83 5.84 8.49
C TYR A 66 20.28 6.46 9.82
N PRO A 67 21.08 7.54 9.88
CA PRO A 67 21.45 8.14 11.16
C PRO A 67 20.23 8.59 11.98
N GLN A 68 19.20 9.14 11.32
CA GLN A 68 17.96 9.54 11.96
C GLN A 68 17.16 8.34 12.46
N PHE A 69 17.09 7.26 11.67
CA PHE A 69 16.44 6.02 12.10
C PHE A 69 17.17 5.35 13.26
N LEU A 70 18.51 5.36 13.24
CA LEU A 70 19.33 4.83 14.32
C LEU A 70 19.11 5.60 15.62
N GLU A 71 19.07 6.93 15.55
CA GLU A 71 18.72 7.78 16.69
C GLU A 71 17.29 7.50 17.18
N ALA A 72 16.32 7.39 16.27
CA ALA A 72 14.94 7.06 16.62
C ALA A 72 14.82 5.67 17.29
N ALA A 73 15.61 4.69 16.84
CA ALA A 73 15.67 3.34 17.38
C ALA A 73 16.30 3.25 18.77
N SER A 74 16.98 4.31 19.24
CA SER A 74 17.47 4.38 20.63
C SER A 74 16.34 4.43 21.66
N LYS A 75 15.12 4.82 21.24
CA LYS A 75 13.94 4.79 22.08
C LYS A 75 13.52 3.34 22.32
N PRO A 76 13.32 2.90 23.58
CA PRO A 76 12.83 1.56 23.86
C PRO A 76 11.52 1.26 23.13
N ILE A 77 11.40 0.05 22.57
CA ILE A 77 10.16 -0.42 22.00
C ILE A 77 9.18 -0.67 23.14
N ASP A 78 8.05 0.03 23.12
CA ASP A 78 6.94 -0.23 24.04
C ASP A 78 6.18 -1.47 23.54
N PRO A 79 6.24 -2.61 24.25
CA PRO A 79 5.60 -3.86 23.80
C PRO A 79 4.07 -3.76 23.74
N ALA A 80 3.47 -2.76 24.40
CA ALA A 80 2.04 -2.48 24.30
C ALA A 80 1.67 -1.71 23.03
N LYS A 81 2.64 -1.10 22.34
CA LYS A 81 2.43 -0.34 21.10
C LYS A 81 2.89 -1.16 19.90
N ARG A 82 1.96 -1.47 19.01
CA ARG A 82 2.21 -2.10 17.72
C ARG A 82 1.82 -1.15 16.60
N SER A 83 2.45 -1.30 15.44
CA SER A 83 1.96 -0.64 14.23
C SER A 83 0.65 -1.30 13.77
N ASN A 84 -0.02 -0.67 12.80
CA ASN A 84 -1.20 -1.25 12.16
C ASN A 84 -0.84 -2.39 11.19
N GLU A 85 0.44 -2.73 11.05
CA GLU A 85 0.91 -3.77 10.15
C GLU A 85 0.65 -5.17 10.71
N HIS A 86 0.28 -6.09 9.82
CA HIS A 86 -0.20 -7.41 10.21
C HIS A 86 0.90 -8.35 10.76
N ALA A 87 2.17 -8.10 10.47
CA ALA A 87 3.27 -9.04 10.72
C ALA A 87 3.38 -9.49 12.18
N SER A 88 3.39 -8.55 13.13
CA SER A 88 3.52 -8.87 14.56
C SER A 88 2.32 -9.67 15.10
N HIS A 89 1.12 -9.40 14.57
CA HIS A 89 -0.10 -10.11 14.95
C HIS A 89 -0.14 -11.53 14.38
N ILE A 90 0.37 -11.74 13.16
CA ILE A 90 0.50 -13.07 12.55
C ILE A 90 1.45 -13.93 13.40
N LEU A 91 2.61 -13.39 13.76
CA LEU A 91 3.59 -14.11 14.59
C LEU A 91 3.01 -14.48 15.96
N GLU A 92 2.37 -13.53 16.66
CA GLU A 92 1.70 -13.81 17.94
C GLU A 92 0.66 -14.93 17.80
N ALA A 93 -0.15 -14.91 16.75
CA ALA A 93 -1.17 -15.93 16.51
C ALA A 93 -0.56 -17.33 16.32
N LEU A 94 0.55 -17.42 15.59
CA LEU A 94 1.28 -18.67 15.36
C LEU A 94 1.91 -19.21 16.66
N GLU A 95 2.54 -18.34 17.46
CA GLU A 95 3.27 -18.75 18.66
C GLU A 95 2.37 -19.03 19.87
N THR A 96 1.22 -18.36 19.96
CA THR A 96 0.37 -18.40 21.17
C THR A 96 -0.99 -19.06 20.94
N ASN A 97 -1.29 -19.46 19.69
CA ASN A 97 -2.59 -19.95 19.27
C ASN A 97 -3.74 -18.94 19.50
N ARG A 98 -3.40 -17.64 19.64
CA ARG A 98 -4.39 -16.55 19.70
C ARG A 98 -5.00 -16.34 18.32
N VAL A 99 -6.34 -16.28 18.25
CA VAL A 99 -7.03 -16.02 16.97
C VAL A 99 -6.70 -14.61 16.46
N TYR A 100 -6.16 -14.55 15.25
CA TYR A 100 -5.99 -13.31 14.50
C TYR A 100 -6.77 -13.37 13.18
N ARG A 101 -7.60 -12.35 12.93
CA ARG A 101 -8.39 -12.23 11.71
C ARG A 101 -7.83 -11.08 10.86
N GLY A 102 -7.52 -11.38 9.61
CA GLY A 102 -6.99 -10.42 8.65
C GLY A 102 -7.30 -10.83 7.21
N HIS A 103 -6.81 -10.03 6.26
CA HIS A 103 -6.89 -10.33 4.83
C HIS A 103 -5.54 -10.90 4.39
N PHE A 104 -5.53 -12.18 3.98
CA PHE A 104 -4.30 -12.91 3.63
C PHE A 104 -4.36 -13.42 2.20
N ASN A 105 -3.19 -13.44 1.55
CA ASN A 105 -3.02 -14.15 0.30
C ASN A 105 -2.83 -15.65 0.59
N VAL A 106 -3.78 -16.46 0.14
CA VAL A 106 -3.76 -17.92 0.30
C VAL A 106 -4.15 -18.59 -1.01
N ARG A 107 -3.84 -19.88 -1.15
CA ARG A 107 -4.27 -20.66 -2.31
C ARG A 107 -5.81 -20.73 -2.35
N ASN A 108 -6.39 -20.44 -3.51
CA ASN A 108 -7.81 -20.64 -3.74
C ASN A 108 -8.13 -22.15 -3.85
N ASN A 109 -9.07 -22.63 -3.04
CA ASN A 109 -9.49 -24.03 -2.98
C ASN A 109 -10.99 -24.21 -3.32
N GLY A 110 -11.65 -23.20 -3.88
CA GLY A 110 -13.10 -23.15 -4.08
C GLY A 110 -13.81 -22.41 -2.96
#